data_AF-A0AA39N516-F1
#
_entry.id   AF-A0AA39N516-F1
#
_cell.length_a   1.000
_cell.length_b   1.000
_cell.length_c   1.000
_cell.angle_alpha   90.00
_cell.angle_beta   90.00
_cell.angle_gamma   90.00
#
_symmetry.space_group_name_H-M   'P 1'
#
loop_
_entity.id
_entity.type
_entity.pdbx_description
1 polymer ?
#
loop_
_entity_poly.entity_id
_entity_poly.type
_entity_poly.pdbx_seq_one_letter_code
_entity_poly.pdbx_strand_id
1 'polypeptide(L)'
;MMDLQQHSVTDPFPPSLEPKTPRCAGMLELPSAAAGRAKLVSGKLDPSSPLTIHLSLGLAYTIGSAIGSIPPSVEVCLEAFCVPNKVGLTAGARAWSKHFHRSQSAEELASKGWWGQPSGPVAIINERALILFWKIVNEASWRNLHWLPHQVLVYEVRIEEGYGMRWSQDQSSRADGTKDLEARPWTFRGFVEPMMENGHEVGWRH
;
A
#
# COMPACT_ATOMS: atom_id res chain seq x y z
N MET A 1 10.93 29.97 -31.38
CA MET A 1 11.55 28.64 -31.21
C MET A 1 12.27 28.67 -29.87
N MET A 2 11.69 28.06 -28.85
CA MET A 2 12.35 27.80 -27.57
C MET A 2 12.20 26.31 -27.32
N ASP A 3 13.32 25.60 -27.42
CA ASP A 3 13.44 24.17 -27.13
C ASP A 3 13.15 23.95 -25.64
N LEU A 4 12.04 23.25 -25.35
CA LEU A 4 11.89 22.57 -24.07
C LEU A 4 12.67 21.26 -24.16
N GLN A 5 13.82 21.22 -23.49
CA GLN A 5 14.52 19.98 -23.19
C GLN A 5 13.58 19.03 -22.45
N GLN A 6 13.26 17.92 -23.09
CA GLN A 6 12.67 16.75 -22.43
C GLN A 6 13.67 16.25 -21.38
N HIS A 7 13.35 16.47 -20.10
CA HIS A 7 13.95 15.69 -19.03
C HIS A 7 13.33 14.30 -19.06
N SER A 8 14.12 13.34 -19.55
CA SER A 8 13.86 11.92 -19.38
C SER A 8 13.80 11.61 -17.89
N VAL A 9 12.61 11.30 -17.40
CA VAL A 9 12.41 10.70 -16.07
C VAL A 9 13.00 9.29 -16.15
N THR A 10 14.22 9.12 -15.65
CA THR A 10 14.81 7.81 -15.44
C THR A 10 14.04 7.13 -14.30
N ASP A 11 13.49 5.94 -14.57
CA ASP A 11 12.93 5.05 -13.57
C ASP A 11 13.89 4.94 -12.36
N PRO A 12 13.44 5.25 -11.13
CA PRO A 12 14.33 5.26 -9.96
C PRO A 12 14.73 3.86 -9.47
N PHE A 13 14.33 2.79 -10.16
CA PHE A 13 14.63 1.43 -9.74
C PHE A 13 15.37 0.65 -10.84
N PRO A 14 16.67 0.34 -10.67
CA PRO A 14 17.23 -0.81 -11.38
C PRO A 14 16.43 -2.05 -10.93
N PRO A 15 16.05 -2.95 -11.86
CA PRO A 15 15.40 -4.20 -11.48
C PRO A 15 16.39 -5.00 -10.63
N SER A 16 16.19 -4.98 -9.31
CA SER A 16 16.77 -5.96 -8.42
C SER A 16 16.21 -7.32 -8.88
N LEU A 17 17.06 -8.12 -9.51
CA LEU A 17 16.71 -9.43 -10.08
C LEU A 17 16.33 -10.47 -9.01
N GLU A 18 16.50 -10.14 -7.73
CA GLU A 18 16.11 -10.99 -6.61
C GLU A 18 14.81 -10.47 -5.98
N PRO A 19 13.73 -11.27 -5.98
CA PRO A 19 12.50 -10.88 -5.32
C PRO A 19 12.75 -10.76 -3.81
N LYS A 20 12.83 -9.51 -3.32
CA LYS A 20 13.00 -9.22 -1.89
C LYS A 20 11.88 -9.90 -1.09
N THR A 21 12.25 -10.69 -0.09
CA THR A 21 11.31 -11.31 0.83
C THR A 21 10.56 -10.23 1.62
N PRO A 22 9.22 -10.22 1.61
CA PRO A 22 8.42 -9.30 2.39
C PRO A 22 8.71 -9.43 3.88
N ARG A 23 8.84 -8.29 4.56
CA ARG A 23 9.11 -8.22 6.00
C ARG A 23 8.39 -7.03 6.62
N CYS A 24 7.77 -7.26 7.77
CA CYS A 24 7.09 -6.24 8.56
C CYS A 24 6.95 -6.77 9.99
N ALA A 25 7.24 -5.95 10.99
CA ALA A 25 7.13 -6.31 12.40
C ALA A 25 5.71 -6.82 12.71
N GLY A 26 5.62 -7.97 13.38
CA GLY A 26 4.34 -8.60 13.74
C GLY A 26 3.55 -9.19 12.57
N MET A 27 4.13 -9.28 11.36
CA MET A 27 3.49 -9.89 10.19
C MET A 27 4.33 -11.04 9.64
N LEU A 28 3.66 -12.14 9.30
CA LEU A 28 4.29 -13.34 8.76
C LEU A 28 3.58 -13.78 7.48
N GLU A 29 4.37 -14.24 6.51
CA GLU A 29 3.85 -14.99 5.38
C GLU A 29 3.41 -16.40 5.81
N LEU A 30 2.69 -17.09 4.94
CA LEU A 30 2.45 -18.53 5.07
C LEU A 30 3.77 -19.30 5.09
N PRO A 31 3.88 -20.42 5.83
CA PRO A 31 5.11 -21.23 5.87
C PRO A 31 5.60 -21.68 4.48
N SER A 32 4.68 -21.86 3.53
CA SER A 32 5.00 -22.24 2.15
C SER A 32 5.62 -21.12 1.31
N ALA A 33 5.57 -19.86 1.74
CA ALA A 33 6.04 -18.72 0.95
C ALA A 33 7.54 -18.78 0.68
N ALA A 34 8.35 -19.10 1.69
CA ALA A 34 9.80 -19.25 1.54
C ALA A 34 10.17 -20.34 0.52
N ALA A 35 9.50 -21.49 0.59
CA ALA A 35 9.69 -22.57 -0.38
C ALA A 35 9.25 -22.16 -1.79
N GLY A 36 8.16 -21.38 -1.91
CA GLY A 36 7.71 -20.80 -3.17
C GLY A 36 8.75 -19.87 -3.79
N ARG A 37 9.30 -18.92 -3.01
CA ARG A 37 10.34 -17.99 -3.48
C ARG A 37 11.62 -18.72 -3.89
N ALA A 38 12.04 -19.74 -3.14
CA ALA A 38 13.19 -20.56 -3.51
C ALA A 38 12.98 -21.30 -4.87
N LYS A 39 11.76 -21.79 -5.12
CA LYS A 39 11.41 -22.39 -6.42
C LYS A 39 11.36 -21.35 -7.54
N LEU A 40 10.89 -20.13 -7.25
CA LEU A 40 10.89 -19.02 -8.20
C LEU A 40 12.31 -18.66 -8.65
N VAL A 41 13.22 -18.44 -7.69
CA VAL A 41 14.63 -18.10 -7.97
C VAL A 41 15.33 -19.21 -8.75
N SER A 42 15.01 -20.48 -8.48
CA SER A 42 15.58 -21.62 -9.20
C SER A 42 14.90 -21.93 -10.54
N GLY A 43 13.93 -21.13 -10.98
CA GLY A 43 13.22 -21.33 -12.26
C GLY A 43 12.35 -22.60 -12.30
N LYS A 44 11.95 -23.12 -11.13
CA LYS A 44 11.21 -24.38 -10.99
C LYS A 44 9.70 -24.20 -10.90
N LEU A 45 9.21 -22.97 -10.98
CA LEU A 45 7.78 -22.69 -11.05
C LEU A 45 7.39 -22.36 -12.49
N ASP A 46 6.16 -22.75 -12.85
CA ASP A 46 5.53 -22.32 -14.09
C ASP A 46 5.37 -20.78 -14.07
N PRO A 47 6.01 -20.04 -15.00
CA PRO A 47 5.97 -18.58 -15.03
C PRO A 47 4.56 -18.01 -15.24
N SER A 48 3.64 -18.79 -15.81
CA SER A 48 2.25 -18.39 -16.02
C SER A 48 1.36 -18.68 -14.81
N SER A 49 1.85 -19.43 -13.83
CA SER A 49 1.03 -19.81 -12.68
C SER A 49 0.70 -18.58 -11.81
N PRO A 50 -0.54 -18.46 -11.31
CA PRO A 50 -0.96 -17.33 -10.49
C PRO A 50 -0.07 -17.07 -9.26
N LEU A 51 0.44 -18.12 -8.63
CA LEU A 51 1.36 -18.01 -7.50
C LEU A 51 2.72 -17.44 -7.92
N THR A 52 3.22 -17.81 -9.09
CA THR A 52 4.51 -17.31 -9.59
C THR A 52 4.45 -15.82 -9.84
N ILE A 53 3.37 -15.37 -10.51
CA ILE A 53 3.12 -13.94 -10.75
C ILE A 53 3.02 -13.19 -9.41
N HIS A 54 2.28 -13.72 -8.45
CA HIS A 54 2.15 -13.11 -7.11
C HIS A 54 3.51 -12.93 -6.41
N LEU A 55 4.34 -13.98 -6.41
CA LEU A 55 5.65 -13.95 -5.77
C LEU A 55 6.65 -13.08 -6.54
N SER A 56 6.61 -13.07 -7.88
CA SER A 56 7.48 -12.23 -8.71
C SER A 56 7.18 -10.74 -8.57
N LEU A 57 5.93 -10.39 -8.27
CA LEU A 57 5.55 -9.01 -7.93
C LEU A 57 6.05 -8.59 -6.54
N GLY A 58 6.66 -9.50 -5.78
CA GLY A 58 7.16 -9.25 -4.43
C GLY A 58 6.03 -9.04 -3.42
N LEU A 59 4.85 -9.61 -3.68
CA LEU A 59 3.73 -9.57 -2.75
C LEU A 59 3.91 -10.63 -1.65
N ALA A 60 3.52 -10.27 -0.44
CA ALA A 60 3.40 -11.18 0.68
C ALA A 60 2.36 -12.26 0.37
N TYR A 61 2.69 -13.50 0.68
CA TYR A 61 1.79 -14.64 0.54
C TYR A 61 1.23 -15.00 1.91
N THR A 62 0.00 -14.57 2.18
CA THR A 62 -0.72 -14.76 3.44
C THR A 62 -2.01 -15.55 3.23
N ILE A 63 -2.66 -15.92 4.34
CA ILE A 63 -4.05 -16.37 4.29
C ILE A 63 -4.88 -15.23 3.68
N GLY A 64 -5.71 -15.55 2.67
CA GLY A 64 -6.56 -14.58 1.97
C GLY A 64 -5.87 -13.80 0.85
N SER A 65 -4.60 -14.09 0.52
CA SER A 65 -3.95 -13.47 -0.65
C SER A 65 -4.76 -13.68 -1.92
N ALA A 66 -4.90 -12.61 -2.70
CA ALA A 66 -5.62 -12.59 -3.96
C ALA A 66 -4.74 -13.12 -5.10
N ILE A 67 -4.36 -14.40 -5.00
CA ILE A 67 -3.49 -15.05 -5.99
C ILE A 67 -4.15 -14.96 -7.38
N GLY A 68 -3.39 -14.49 -8.37
CA GLY A 68 -3.87 -14.27 -9.74
C GLY A 68 -4.45 -12.88 -10.00
N SER A 69 -4.50 -12.02 -8.98
CA SER A 69 -4.81 -10.59 -9.16
C SER A 69 -3.54 -9.76 -9.27
N ILE A 70 -3.63 -8.61 -9.93
CA ILE A 70 -2.52 -7.67 -10.11
C ILE A 70 -2.75 -6.46 -9.17
N PRO A 71 -1.74 -6.05 -8.40
CA PRO A 71 -1.83 -4.86 -7.55
C PRO A 71 -1.85 -3.59 -8.41
N PRO A 72 -2.39 -2.46 -7.89
CA PRO A 72 -2.30 -1.19 -8.59
C PRO A 72 -0.84 -0.74 -8.72
N SER A 73 -0.54 0.01 -9.78
CA SER A 73 0.75 0.69 -9.90
C SER A 73 0.90 1.79 -8.85
N VAL A 74 2.12 2.31 -8.69
CA VAL A 74 2.38 3.43 -7.77
C VAL A 74 1.62 4.68 -8.23
N GLU A 75 1.51 4.90 -9.54
CA GLU A 75 0.79 6.02 -10.15
C GLU A 75 -0.70 5.93 -9.82
N VAL A 76 -1.32 4.76 -10.00
CA VAL A 76 -2.72 4.52 -9.62
C VAL A 76 -2.95 4.74 -8.12
N CYS A 77 -2.00 4.33 -7.28
CA CYS A 77 -2.06 4.59 -5.85
C CYS A 77 -1.98 6.09 -5.53
N LEU A 78 -1.08 6.81 -6.21
CA LEU A 78 -0.86 8.24 -6.06
C LEU A 78 -2.07 9.04 -6.51
N GLU A 79 -2.66 8.70 -7.66
CA GLU A 79 -3.89 9.33 -8.15
C GLU A 79 -5.01 9.21 -7.12
N ALA A 80 -5.26 8.01 -6.60
CA ALA A 80 -6.25 7.76 -5.56
C ALA A 80 -5.94 8.51 -4.26
N PHE A 81 -4.66 8.66 -3.90
CA PHE A 81 -4.21 9.41 -2.72
C PHE A 81 -4.44 10.92 -2.88
N CYS A 82 -4.28 11.44 -4.10
CA CYS A 82 -4.36 12.86 -4.45
C CYS A 82 -5.78 13.36 -4.77
N VAL A 83 -6.81 12.51 -4.76
CA VAL A 83 -8.20 12.93 -5.00
C VAL A 83 -8.63 14.02 -4.01
N PRO A 84 -8.94 15.25 -4.46
CA PRO A 84 -9.32 16.35 -3.58
C PRO A 84 -10.78 16.24 -3.13
N ASN A 85 -11.08 16.81 -1.96
CA ASN A 85 -12.45 17.06 -1.52
C ASN A 85 -12.91 18.50 -1.84
N LYS A 86 -14.13 18.85 -1.41
CA LYS A 86 -14.71 20.20 -1.62
C LYS A 86 -13.88 21.36 -1.05
N VAL A 87 -13.03 21.12 -0.05
CA VAL A 87 -12.17 22.15 0.57
C VAL A 87 -10.72 22.06 0.08
N GLY A 88 -10.44 21.24 -0.93
CA GLY A 88 -9.12 21.08 -1.55
C GLY A 88 -8.15 20.15 -0.81
N LEU A 89 -8.56 19.51 0.30
CA LEU A 89 -7.72 18.50 0.96
C LEU A 89 -7.78 17.18 0.19
N THR A 90 -6.63 16.58 -0.07
CA THR A 90 -6.54 15.27 -0.74
C THR A 90 -7.01 14.13 0.18
N ALA A 91 -7.34 12.97 -0.40
CA ALA A 91 -7.71 11.77 0.36
C ALA A 91 -6.63 11.39 1.37
N GLY A 92 -5.36 11.45 0.95
CA GLY A 92 -4.18 11.29 1.80
C GLY A 92 -4.12 12.27 2.96
N ALA A 93 -4.21 13.57 2.67
CA ALA A 93 -4.21 14.62 3.70
C ALA A 93 -5.33 14.44 4.73
N ARG A 94 -6.54 14.10 4.28
CA ARG A 94 -7.70 13.87 5.16
C ARG A 94 -7.51 12.66 6.06
N ALA A 95 -6.92 11.58 5.55
CA ALA A 95 -6.61 10.42 6.37
C ALA A 95 -5.54 10.78 7.40
N TRP A 96 -4.50 11.51 7.00
CA TRP A 96 -3.43 11.93 7.90
C TRP A 96 -3.95 12.81 9.04
N SER A 97 -4.84 13.78 8.73
CA SER A 97 -5.53 14.60 9.73
C SER A 97 -6.35 13.80 10.75
N LYS A 98 -6.74 12.56 10.44
CA LYS A 98 -7.41 11.66 11.38
C LYS A 98 -6.43 10.77 12.15
N HIS A 99 -5.33 10.38 11.50
CA HIS A 99 -4.36 9.42 12.04
C HIS A 99 -3.28 10.02 12.92
N PHE A 100 -2.96 11.32 12.80
CA PHE A 100 -1.81 11.88 13.51
C PHE A 100 -1.87 11.81 15.05
N HIS A 101 -3.07 11.72 15.61
CA HIS A 101 -3.25 11.55 17.06
C HIS A 101 -2.95 10.11 17.54
N ARG A 102 -2.76 9.16 16.64
CA ARG A 102 -2.74 7.72 16.93
C ARG A 102 -1.33 7.19 17.20
N SER A 103 -0.31 7.80 16.60
CA SER A 103 1.12 7.54 16.88
C SER A 103 1.63 8.30 18.11
N GLN A 104 0.83 8.36 19.18
CA GLN A 104 1.21 9.01 20.44
C GLN A 104 1.32 7.96 21.53
N SER A 105 2.40 7.17 21.52
CA SER A 105 2.84 6.47 22.72
C SER A 105 3.38 7.49 23.76
N ALA A 106 3.47 7.09 25.03
CA ALA A 106 3.90 7.97 26.12
C ALA A 106 5.32 8.56 25.92
N GLU A 107 6.19 7.84 25.22
CA GLU A 107 7.53 8.31 24.81
C GLU A 107 7.49 9.17 23.54
N GLU A 108 6.54 8.93 22.64
CA GLU A 108 6.33 9.74 21.44
C GLU A 108 5.65 11.07 21.72
N LEU A 109 5.04 11.31 22.88
CA LEU A 109 4.41 12.60 23.24
C LEU A 109 5.40 13.78 23.25
N ALA A 110 6.70 13.52 23.40
CA ALA A 110 7.75 14.53 23.30
C ALA A 110 8.11 14.88 21.84
N SER A 111 7.79 14.00 20.88
CA SER A 111 7.88 14.24 19.45
C SER A 111 6.47 14.33 18.86
N LYS A 112 6.27 14.67 17.59
CA LYS A 112 4.90 14.78 17.02
C LYS A 112 4.33 13.42 16.60
N GLY A 113 4.82 12.34 17.21
CA GLY A 113 4.61 10.96 16.78
C GLY A 113 5.23 10.64 15.42
N TRP A 114 5.20 9.38 15.00
CA TRP A 114 5.72 8.95 13.70
C TRP A 114 5.09 9.68 12.51
N TRP A 115 3.76 9.89 12.55
CA TRP A 115 3.02 10.56 11.48
C TRP A 115 3.32 12.07 11.39
N GLY A 116 3.85 12.69 12.45
CA GLY A 116 3.93 14.14 12.56
C GLY A 116 2.56 14.82 12.60
N GLN A 117 2.54 16.15 12.71
CA GLN A 117 1.30 16.92 12.85
C GLN A 117 0.87 17.60 11.54
N PRO A 118 -0.38 17.40 11.07
CA PRO A 118 -0.95 18.16 9.97
C PRO A 118 -1.33 19.56 10.45
N SER A 119 -0.56 20.56 10.03
CA SER A 119 -0.79 21.96 10.39
C SER A 119 -0.41 22.90 9.24
N GLY A 120 -1.10 24.04 9.19
CA GLY A 120 -0.89 25.08 8.18
C GLY A 120 -2.01 25.12 7.11
N PRO A 121 -1.79 25.89 6.03
CA PRO A 121 -2.72 25.97 4.90
C PRO A 121 -2.96 24.61 4.22
N VAL A 122 -4.12 24.45 3.56
CA VAL A 122 -4.51 23.22 2.84
C VAL A 122 -3.40 22.73 1.89
N ALA A 123 -2.79 23.63 1.13
CA ALA A 123 -1.69 23.28 0.22
C ALA A 123 -0.50 22.65 0.95
N ILE A 124 -0.11 23.21 2.10
CA ILE A 124 1.01 22.68 2.91
C ILE A 124 0.66 21.33 3.53
N ILE A 125 -0.59 21.14 3.97
CA ILE A 125 -1.03 19.84 4.50
C ILE A 125 -1.00 18.78 3.39
N ASN A 126 -1.45 19.11 2.19
CA ASN A 126 -1.41 18.20 1.04
C ASN A 126 0.04 17.84 0.64
N GLU A 127 0.93 18.83 0.57
CA GLU A 127 2.36 18.63 0.26
C GLU A 127 3.01 17.69 1.28
N ARG A 128 2.80 17.93 2.58
CA ARG A 128 3.34 17.07 3.64
C ARG A 128 2.75 15.66 3.62
N ALA A 129 1.45 15.51 3.30
CA ALA A 129 0.86 14.20 3.11
C ALA A 129 1.51 13.45 1.93
N LEU A 130 1.87 14.15 0.85
CA LEU A 130 2.59 13.56 -0.28
C LEU A 130 4.00 13.12 0.09
N ILE A 131 4.70 13.85 0.97
CA ILE A 131 5.98 13.41 1.53
C ILE A 131 5.82 12.09 2.28
N LEU A 132 4.76 11.94 3.09
CA LEU A 132 4.46 10.69 3.78
C LEU A 132 4.16 9.54 2.81
N PHE A 133 3.43 9.81 1.72
CA PHE A 133 3.18 8.83 0.67
C PHE A 133 4.50 8.27 0.13
N TRP A 134 5.41 9.16 -0.28
CA TRP A 134 6.69 8.74 -0.87
C TRP A 134 7.61 8.07 0.15
N LYS A 135 7.61 8.52 1.40
CA LYS A 135 8.34 7.84 2.50
C LYS A 135 7.93 6.37 2.57
N ILE A 136 6.64 6.09 2.69
CA ILE A 136 6.13 4.72 2.84
C ILE A 136 6.32 3.89 1.57
N VAL A 137 6.07 4.46 0.38
CA VAL A 137 6.20 3.72 -0.88
C VAL A 137 7.65 3.36 -1.16
N ASN A 138 8.60 4.27 -0.91
CA ASN A 138 10.02 4.04 -1.17
C ASN A 138 10.66 3.09 -0.13
N GLU A 139 10.19 3.13 1.11
CA GLU A 139 10.67 2.27 2.20
C GLU A 139 9.85 0.96 2.33
N ALA A 140 8.92 0.71 1.42
CA ALA A 140 8.01 -0.43 1.46
C ALA A 140 8.77 -1.76 1.55
N SER A 141 8.64 -2.42 2.69
CA SER A 141 9.22 -3.74 2.95
C SER A 141 8.17 -4.85 2.92
N TRP A 142 6.89 -4.47 2.94
CA TRP A 142 5.76 -5.39 2.89
C TRP A 142 4.68 -4.85 1.96
N ARG A 143 4.27 -5.65 0.98
CA ARG A 143 3.15 -5.36 0.08
C ARG A 143 2.24 -6.57 0.07
N ASN A 144 0.95 -6.40 0.32
CA ASN A 144 0.00 -7.50 0.30
C ASN A 144 -1.22 -7.14 -0.53
N LEU A 145 -1.68 -8.10 -1.32
CA LEU A 145 -2.91 -8.02 -2.09
C LEU A 145 -3.82 -9.15 -1.60
N HIS A 146 -4.96 -8.81 -1.01
CA HIS A 146 -5.83 -9.78 -0.35
C HIS A 146 -7.31 -9.44 -0.51
N TRP A 147 -8.16 -10.46 -0.34
CA TRP A 147 -9.60 -10.31 -0.41
C TRP A 147 -10.20 -10.02 0.97
N LEU A 148 -11.09 -9.04 1.02
CA LEU A 148 -12.09 -8.90 2.08
C LEU A 148 -13.42 -9.52 1.61
N PRO A 149 -14.35 -9.82 2.56
CA PRO A 149 -15.71 -10.21 2.22
C PRO A 149 -16.36 -9.23 1.23
N HIS A 150 -17.36 -9.72 0.49
CA HIS A 150 -18.08 -8.96 -0.53
C HIS A 150 -17.23 -8.54 -1.75
N GLN A 151 -16.23 -9.35 -2.11
CA GLN A 151 -15.40 -9.14 -3.30
C GLN A 151 -14.67 -7.79 -3.27
N VAL A 152 -14.14 -7.39 -2.12
CA VAL A 152 -13.34 -6.17 -2.02
C VAL A 152 -11.87 -6.57 -2.05
N LEU A 153 -11.19 -6.19 -3.12
CA LEU A 153 -9.75 -6.38 -3.25
C LEU A 153 -9.04 -5.27 -2.49
N VAL A 154 -8.04 -5.62 -1.68
CA VAL A 154 -7.29 -4.69 -0.84
C VAL A 154 -5.82 -4.80 -1.15
N TYR A 155 -5.22 -3.65 -1.44
CA TYR A 155 -3.78 -3.49 -1.56
C TYR A 155 -3.25 -2.73 -0.35
N GLU A 156 -2.30 -3.34 0.35
CA GLU A 156 -1.69 -2.80 1.55
C GLU A 156 -0.18 -2.72 1.37
N VAL A 157 0.39 -1.57 1.70
CA VAL A 157 1.82 -1.31 1.67
C VAL A 157 2.26 -0.87 3.06
N ARG A 158 3.31 -1.49 3.59
CA ARG A 158 3.90 -1.13 4.88
C ARG A 158 5.41 -1.07 4.80
N ILE A 159 5.97 -0.26 5.69
CA ILE A 159 7.38 -0.29 6.06
C ILE A 159 7.62 -1.32 7.15
N GLU A 160 8.88 -1.50 7.53
CA GLU A 160 9.31 -2.58 8.41
C GLU A 160 8.72 -2.46 9.82
N GLU A 161 8.59 -1.24 10.32
CA GLU A 161 7.99 -0.91 11.62
C GLU A 161 6.47 -1.12 11.65
N GLY A 162 5.84 -1.37 10.50
CA GLY A 162 4.41 -1.67 10.39
C GLY A 162 3.52 -0.49 10.04
N TYR A 163 4.03 0.74 10.02
CA TYR A 163 3.30 1.87 9.46
C TYR A 163 3.04 1.66 7.96
N GLY A 164 1.89 2.10 7.46
CA GLY A 164 1.55 1.84 6.08
C GLY A 164 0.35 2.59 5.54
N MET A 165 -0.07 2.15 4.37
CA MET A 165 -1.18 2.69 3.60
C MET A 165 -1.98 1.56 2.97
N ARG A 166 -3.28 1.81 2.77
CA ARG A 166 -4.19 0.85 2.18
C ARG A 166 -5.07 1.47 1.10
N TRP A 167 -5.24 0.74 0.01
CA TRP A 167 -6.21 1.01 -1.05
C TRP A 167 -7.16 -0.17 -1.18
N SER A 168 -8.34 0.09 -1.72
CA SER A 168 -9.30 -0.96 -2.06
C SER A 168 -9.95 -0.73 -3.41
N GLN A 169 -10.37 -1.83 -4.03
CA GLN A 169 -11.15 -1.86 -5.25
C GLN A 169 -12.32 -2.83 -5.05
N ASP A 170 -13.54 -2.36 -5.29
CA ASP A 170 -14.72 -3.21 -5.24
C ASP A 170 -14.79 -4.04 -6.52
N GLN A 171 -14.82 -5.37 -6.42
CA GLN A 171 -14.88 -6.32 -7.54
C GLN A 171 -16.24 -7.03 -7.65
N SER A 172 -17.24 -6.62 -6.87
CA SER A 172 -18.61 -7.15 -6.99
C SER A 172 -19.18 -6.85 -8.38
N SER A 173 -19.69 -7.82 -9.13
CA SER A 173 -20.25 -7.58 -10.47
C SER A 173 -21.30 -6.46 -10.46
N ARG A 174 -21.28 -5.56 -11.47
CA ARG A 174 -22.44 -4.69 -11.70
C ARG A 174 -23.67 -5.56 -11.96
N ALA A 175 -24.83 -5.14 -11.50
CA ALA A 175 -26.10 -5.85 -11.68
C ALA A 175 -26.49 -6.09 -13.16
N ASP A 176 -25.78 -5.49 -14.12
CA ASP A 176 -25.98 -5.61 -15.57
C ASP A 176 -25.14 -6.72 -16.23
N GLY A 177 -24.33 -7.46 -15.47
CA GLY A 177 -23.51 -8.57 -15.99
C GLY A 177 -22.28 -8.14 -16.80
N THR A 178 -21.99 -6.83 -16.90
CA THR A 178 -20.77 -6.34 -17.55
C THR A 178 -19.56 -6.59 -16.65
N LYS A 179 -18.61 -7.38 -17.15
CA LYS A 179 -17.33 -7.69 -16.49
C LYS A 179 -16.23 -6.74 -16.96
N ASP A 180 -16.49 -5.44 -16.99
CA ASP A 180 -15.41 -4.45 -17.13
C ASP A 180 -14.69 -4.32 -15.77
N LEU A 181 -14.02 -5.40 -15.37
CA LEU A 181 -13.20 -5.49 -14.14
C LEU A 181 -12.00 -4.52 -14.23
N GLU A 182 -11.58 -4.16 -15.44
CA GLU A 182 -10.54 -3.16 -15.75
C GLU A 182 -10.96 -1.71 -15.44
N ALA A 183 -12.24 -1.41 -15.23
CA ALA A 183 -12.75 -0.03 -15.19
C ALA A 183 -12.97 0.55 -13.78
N ARG A 184 -12.67 -0.20 -12.70
CA ARG A 184 -12.98 0.27 -11.34
C ARG A 184 -11.80 0.98 -10.69
N PRO A 185 -11.96 2.23 -10.25
CA PRO A 185 -10.85 2.98 -9.66
C PRO A 185 -10.47 2.39 -8.30
N TRP A 186 -9.18 2.31 -8.06
CA TRP A 186 -8.66 2.10 -6.71
C TRP A 186 -8.99 3.32 -5.85
N THR A 187 -9.41 3.07 -4.61
CA THR A 187 -9.72 4.12 -3.65
C THR A 187 -8.74 4.06 -2.50
N PHE A 188 -8.11 5.18 -2.17
CA PHE A 188 -7.30 5.28 -0.96
C PHE A 188 -8.19 5.20 0.28
N ARG A 189 -7.87 4.28 1.20
CA ARG A 189 -8.68 3.98 2.39
C ARG A 189 -8.13 4.61 3.65
N GLY A 190 -6.82 4.78 3.75
CA GLY A 190 -6.18 5.44 4.87
C GLY A 190 -4.80 4.89 5.18
N PHE A 191 -4.25 5.41 6.27
CA PHE A 191 -3.02 4.93 6.86
C PHE A 191 -3.29 3.70 7.72
N VAL A 192 -2.23 2.95 8.02
CA VAL A 192 -2.30 1.76 8.86
C VAL A 192 -1.22 1.83 9.92
N GLU A 193 -1.60 1.58 11.17
CA GLU A 193 -0.69 1.51 12.31
C GLU A 193 0.03 0.15 12.37
N PRO A 194 1.18 0.06 13.07
CA PRO A 194 1.81 -1.20 13.42
C PRO A 194 0.83 -2.18 14.07
N MET A 195 1.05 -3.47 13.86
CA MET A 195 0.23 -4.50 14.48
C MET A 195 0.33 -4.41 16.00
N MET A 196 -0.82 -4.37 16.67
CA MET A 196 -0.91 -4.37 18.13
C MET A 196 -1.30 -5.77 18.60
N GLU A 197 -0.53 -6.33 19.54
CA GLU A 197 -0.89 -7.59 20.20
C GLU A 197 -2.25 -7.42 20.89
N ASN A 198 -3.16 -8.38 20.68
CA ASN A 198 -4.55 -8.34 21.17
C ASN A 198 -5.37 -7.13 20.69
N GLY A 199 -5.02 -6.49 19.57
CA GLY A 199 -5.72 -5.31 19.04
C GLY A 199 -7.23 -5.48 18.91
N HIS A 200 -7.71 -6.69 18.60
CA HIS A 200 -9.14 -7.01 18.57
C HIS A 200 -9.81 -6.87 19.94
N GLU A 201 -9.14 -7.32 21.00
CA GLU A 201 -9.66 -7.34 22.36
C GLU A 201 -9.61 -5.97 23.02
N VAL A 202 -8.60 -5.15 22.69
CA VAL A 202 -8.43 -3.80 23.24
C VAL A 202 -9.10 -2.71 22.40
N GLY A 203 -9.83 -3.10 21.35
CA GLY A 203 -10.41 -2.18 20.38
C GLY A 203 -9.31 -1.56 19.55
N TRP A 204 -9.11 -2.10 18.34
CA TRP A 204 -8.09 -1.64 17.39
C TRP A 204 -8.06 -0.12 17.39
N ARG A 205 -6.90 0.48 17.66
CA ARG A 205 -6.69 1.88 17.32
C ARG A 205 -6.58 1.94 15.80
N HIS A 206 -7.73 1.89 15.12
CA HIS A 206 -7.84 2.30 13.71
C HIS A 206 -7.31 3.71 13.62
#